data_AF-A0A2I1GDC3-F1
#
_entry.id   AF-A0A2I1GDC3-F1
#
_cell.length_a   1.000
_cell.length_b   1.000
_cell.length_c   1.000
_cell.angle_alpha   90.00
_cell.angle_beta   90.00
_cell.angle_gamma   90.00
#
_symmetry.space_group_name_H-M   'P 1'
#
loop_
_entity.id
_entity.type
_entity.pdbx_description
1 polymer ?
#
loop_
_entity_poly.entity_id
_entity_poly.type
_entity_poly.pdbx_seq_one_letter_code
_entity_poly.pdbx_strand_id
1 'polypeptide(L)'
;MNIHVKTIQEGDALATLVKSQNKLKHLKITSQSDCYIPVLQAIEYQKSSILCLRLKDLNFQNITKRALEGLISCNLLRSLSLLNCTG
;
A
#
# COMPACT_ATOMS: atom_id res chain seq x y z
N MET A 1 8.89 6.07 2.73
CA MET A 1 9.33 5.03 1.79
C MET A 1 8.64 5.24 0.45
N ASN A 2 9.36 5.19 -0.66
CA ASN A 2 8.81 5.30 -2.02
C ASN A 2 9.08 3.99 -2.75
N ILE A 3 8.02 3.29 -3.11
CA ILE A 3 8.06 1.96 -3.70
C ILE A 3 7.58 2.03 -5.14
N HIS A 4 8.34 1.39 -6.01
CA HIS A 4 7.89 1.02 -7.34
C HIS A 4 7.83 -0.51 -7.44
N VAL A 5 6.66 -1.05 -7.75
CA VAL A 5 6.45 -2.51 -7.89
C VAL A 5 6.17 -2.81 -9.35
N LYS A 6 6.86 -3.79 -9.92
CA LYS A 6 6.66 -4.23 -11.31
C LYS A 6 6.23 -5.69 -11.39
N THR A 7 6.67 -6.53 -10.44
CA THR A 7 6.39 -7.97 -10.42
C THR A 7 5.73 -8.42 -9.12
N ILE A 8 5.06 -9.59 -9.16
CA ILE A 8 4.39 -10.15 -7.97
C ILE A 8 5.42 -10.46 -6.88
N GLN A 9 6.58 -11.02 -7.24
CA GLN A 9 7.64 -11.32 -6.27
C GLN A 9 8.17 -10.05 -5.58
N GLU A 10 8.33 -8.95 -6.31
CA GLU A 10 8.67 -7.66 -5.71
C GLU A 10 7.58 -7.20 -4.74
N GLY A 11 6.30 -7.35 -5.13
CA GLY A 11 5.15 -7.05 -4.27
C GLY A 11 5.19 -7.79 -2.95
N ASP A 12 5.47 -9.09 -2.97
CA ASP A 12 5.55 -9.94 -1.77
C ASP A 12 6.77 -9.61 -0.89
N ALA A 13 7.93 -9.37 -1.50
CA ALA A 13 9.14 -8.96 -0.78
C ALA A 13 8.92 -7.60 -0.09
N LEU A 14 8.29 -6.66 -0.78
CA LEU A 14 7.97 -5.34 -0.24
C LEU A 14 6.89 -5.40 0.84
N ALA A 15 5.89 -6.28 0.69
CA ALA A 15 4.91 -6.54 1.74
C ALA A 15 5.59 -7.03 3.02
N THR A 16 6.57 -7.94 2.91
CA THR A 16 7.37 -8.42 4.03
C THR A 16 8.16 -7.26 4.67
N LEU A 17 8.77 -6.40 3.85
CA LEU A 17 9.49 -5.24 4.35
C LEU A 17 8.56 -4.26 5.08
N VAL A 18 7.37 -3.96 4.54
CA VAL A 18 6.35 -3.12 5.20
C VAL A 18 5.95 -3.70 6.55
N LYS A 19 5.74 -5.02 6.66
CA LYS A 19 5.41 -5.69 7.93
C LYS A 19 6.52 -5.55 8.97
N SER A 20 7.77 -5.61 8.54
CA SER A 20 8.94 -5.57 9.44
C SER A 20 9.28 -4.17 9.98
N GLN A 21 8.69 -3.10 9.43
CA GLN A 21 8.98 -1.74 9.90
C GLN A 21 8.31 -1.49 11.26
N ASN A 22 9.04 -0.86 12.19
CA ASN A 22 8.50 -0.60 13.53
C ASN A 22 7.54 0.61 13.59
N LYS A 23 7.69 1.61 12.70
CA LYS A 23 6.89 2.86 12.69
C LYS A 23 6.88 3.55 11.31
N LEU A 24 6.31 2.91 10.29
CA LEU A 24 6.28 3.51 8.95
C LEU A 24 5.26 4.65 8.88
N LYS A 25 5.73 5.91 8.84
CA LYS A 25 4.83 7.09 8.81
C LYS A 25 4.35 7.50 7.42
N HIS A 26 5.21 7.34 6.41
CA HIS A 26 4.97 7.82 5.05
C HIS A 26 5.24 6.70 4.05
N LEU A 27 4.24 6.38 3.24
CA LEU A 27 4.32 5.35 2.23
C LEU A 27 3.81 5.89 0.89
N LYS A 28 4.63 5.74 -0.16
CA LYS A 28 4.22 5.94 -1.54
C LYS A 28 4.36 4.60 -2.28
N ILE A 29 3.30 4.18 -2.97
CA ILE A 29 3.26 2.97 -3.79
C ILE A 29 2.95 3.41 -5.22
N THR A 30 3.79 2.97 -6.17
CA THR A 30 3.58 3.18 -7.60
C THR A 30 3.66 1.85 -8.31
N SER A 31 2.60 1.42 -8.99
CA SER A 31 2.56 0.14 -9.71
C SER A 31 1.58 0.22 -10.85
N GLN A 32 1.99 -0.20 -12.06
CA GLN A 32 1.10 -0.30 -13.23
C GLN A 32 0.46 -1.69 -13.37
N SER A 33 0.80 -2.62 -12.48
CA SER A 33 0.26 -3.97 -12.41
C SER A 33 -0.36 -4.23 -11.04
N ASP A 34 -1.12 -5.32 -10.88
CA ASP A 34 -1.79 -5.69 -9.63
C ASP A 34 -0.85 -6.16 -8.51
N CYS A 35 0.47 -6.08 -8.74
CA CYS A 35 1.51 -6.50 -7.82
C CYS A 35 1.58 -5.64 -6.53
N TYR A 36 0.83 -4.53 -6.47
CA TYR A 36 0.71 -3.70 -5.26
C TYR A 36 -0.21 -4.31 -4.20
N ILE A 37 -1.07 -5.28 -4.57
CA ILE A 37 -2.10 -5.82 -3.67
C ILE A 37 -1.51 -6.39 -2.38
N PRO A 38 -0.44 -7.23 -2.41
CA PRO A 38 0.20 -7.73 -1.19
C PRO A 38 0.72 -6.60 -0.27
N VAL A 39 1.23 -5.52 -0.87
CA VAL A 39 1.73 -4.35 -0.14
C VAL A 39 0.58 -3.63 0.56
N LEU A 40 -0.57 -3.45 -0.09
CA LEU A 40 -1.75 -2.85 0.53
C LEU A 40 -2.34 -3.71 1.66
N GLN A 41 -2.30 -5.03 1.54
CA GLN A 41 -2.70 -5.91 2.64
C GLN A 41 -1.75 -5.75 3.83
N ALA A 42 -0.44 -5.69 3.58
CA ALA A 42 0.59 -5.55 4.62
C ALA A 42 0.52 -4.22 5.39
N ILE A 43 -0.11 -3.19 4.83
CA ILE A 43 -0.31 -1.90 5.49
C ILE A 43 -1.05 -2.03 6.84
N GLU A 44 -1.88 -3.08 7.03
CA GLU A 44 -2.57 -3.33 8.30
C GLU A 44 -1.63 -3.44 9.51
N TYR A 45 -0.39 -3.91 9.29
CA TYR A 45 0.63 -4.02 10.33
C TYR A 45 1.18 -2.66 10.76
N GLN A 46 0.97 -1.64 9.93
CA GLN A 46 1.37 -0.26 10.18
C GLN A 46 0.20 0.64 10.57
N LYS A 47 -0.96 0.04 10.90
CA LYS A 47 -2.23 0.74 11.18
C LYS A 47 -2.11 1.89 12.17
N SER A 48 -1.29 1.72 13.21
CA SER A 48 -1.06 2.68 14.29
C SER A 48 0.12 3.63 14.04
N SER A 49 0.65 3.69 12.82
CA SER A 49 1.83 4.53 12.52
C SER A 49 1.76 5.30 11.19
N ILE A 50 1.06 4.79 10.17
CA ILE A 50 0.94 5.49 8.88
C ILE A 50 0.13 6.78 9.06
N LEU A 51 0.71 7.88 8.60
CA LEU A 51 0.10 9.21 8.59
C LEU A 51 -0.21 9.68 7.17
N CYS A 52 0.60 9.26 6.19
CA CYS A 52 0.45 9.66 4.80
C CYS A 52 0.64 8.47 3.87
N LEU A 53 -0.35 8.25 3.01
CA LEU A 53 -0.33 7.24 1.97
C LEU A 53 -0.54 7.88 0.60
N ARG A 54 0.39 7.62 -0.32
CA ARG A 54 0.29 8.06 -1.71
C ARG A 54 0.25 6.84 -2.63
N LEU A 55 -0.83 6.68 -3.37
CA LEU A 55 -1.03 5.61 -4.33
C LEU A 55 -0.96 6.23 -5.72
N LYS A 56 -0.09 5.70 -6.57
CA LYS A 56 0.16 6.25 -7.91
C LYS A 56 0.07 5.17 -8.98
N ASP A 57 -0.61 5.49 -10.08
CA ASP A 57 -0.75 4.65 -11.27
C ASP A 57 -1.39 3.27 -10.99
N LEU A 58 -2.12 3.09 -9.87
CA LEU A 58 -2.70 1.79 -9.48
C LEU A 58 -4.04 1.52 -10.20
N ASN A 59 -4.26 0.28 -10.65
CA ASN A 59 -5.56 -0.18 -11.11
C ASN A 59 -6.29 -0.98 -10.03
N PHE A 60 -7.38 -0.44 -9.47
CA PHE A 60 -8.17 -1.03 -8.41
C PHE A 60 -9.26 -2.01 -8.89
N GLN A 61 -9.40 -2.27 -10.20
CA GLN A 61 -10.42 -3.22 -10.71
C GLN A 61 -10.33 -4.62 -10.07
N ASN A 62 -9.12 -5.09 -9.79
CA ASN A 62 -8.86 -6.40 -9.17
C ASN A 62 -8.51 -6.29 -7.68
N ILE A 63 -8.82 -5.16 -7.02
CA ILE A 63 -8.49 -5.00 -5.60
C ILE A 63 -9.25 -6.02 -4.75
N THR A 64 -8.53 -6.68 -3.85
CA THR A 64 -9.15 -7.62 -2.92
C THR A 64 -9.80 -6.88 -1.74
N LYS A 65 -10.89 -7.43 -1.19
CA LYS A 65 -11.53 -6.93 0.04
C LYS A 65 -10.51 -6.75 1.17
N ARG A 66 -9.58 -7.70 1.32
CA ARG A 66 -8.50 -7.66 2.31
C ARG A 66 -7.55 -6.47 2.13
N ALA A 67 -7.23 -6.11 0.87
CA ALA A 67 -6.40 -4.94 0.60
C ALA A 67 -7.12 -3.63 0.96
N LEU A 68 -8.43 -3.56 0.72
CA LEU A 68 -9.26 -2.43 1.17
C LEU A 68 -9.36 -2.35 2.69
N GLU A 69 -9.54 -3.49 3.37
CA GLU A 69 -9.55 -3.56 4.84
C GLU A 69 -8.21 -3.08 5.43
N GLY A 70 -7.08 -3.42 4.81
CA GLY A 70 -5.76 -2.92 5.22
C GLY A 70 -5.69 -1.39 5.18
N LEU A 71 -6.21 -0.77 4.12
CA LEU A 71 -6.32 0.69 4.01
C LEU A 71 -7.22 1.29 5.09
N ILE A 72 -8.42 0.74 5.26
CA ILE A 72 -9.42 1.22 6.24
C ILE A 72 -8.90 1.09 7.68
N SER A 73 -8.05 0.09 7.95
CA SER A 73 -7.52 -0.16 9.29
C SER A 73 -6.56 0.93 9.80
N CYS A 74 -6.01 1.78 8.91
CA CYS A 74 -5.02 2.82 9.25
C CYS A 74 -5.64 4.00 10.01
N ASN A 75 -5.85 3.82 11.32
CA ASN A 75 -6.55 4.77 12.17
C ASN A 75 -5.84 6.12 12.39
N LEU A 76 -4.53 6.22 12.12
CA LEU A 76 -3.79 7.49 12.19
C LEU A 76 -3.59 8.16 10.83
N LEU A 77 -4.16 7.62 9.75
CA LEU A 77 -4.01 8.17 8.41
C LEU A 77 -4.62 9.57 8.34
N ARG A 78 -3.80 10.57 7.99
CA ARG A 78 -4.21 11.98 7.86
C ARG A 78 -4.32 12.43 6.41
N SER A 79 -3.60 11.76 5.51
CA SER A 79 -3.54 12.13 4.10
C SER A 79 -3.50 10.89 3.24
N LEU A 80 -4.50 10.76 2.36
CA LEU A 80 -4.55 9.80 1.28
C LEU A 80 -4.52 10.56 -0.04
N SER A 81 -3.56 10.24 -0.91
CA SER A 81 -3.48 10.79 -2.27
C SER A 81 -3.56 9.65 -3.27
N LEU A 82 -4.51 9.77 -4.20
CA LEU A 82 -4.67 8.89 -5.36
C LEU A 82 -4.26 9.70 -6.58
N LEU A 83 -3.23 9.25 -7.31
CA LEU A 83 -2.72 9.94 -8.49
C LEU A 83 -2.70 8.97 -9.67
N ASN A 84 -3.45 9.28 -10.73
CA ASN A 84 -3.60 8.42 -11.90
C ASN A 84 -4.05 7.00 -11.54
N CYS A 85 -4.80 6.83 -10.45
CA CYS A 85 -5.40 5.54 -10.15
C CYS A 85 -6.69 5.37 -10.94
N THR A 86 -6.94 4.15 -11.41
CA THR A 86 -8.19 3.74 -12.05
C THR A 86 -8.84 2.67 -11.19
N GLY A 87 -10.15 2.46 -11.29
CA GLY A 87 -10.83 1.50 -10.42
C GLY A 87 -12.32 1.54 -10.62
#